data_AF-A0A8T6A419-F1
#
_entry.id   AF-A0A8T6A419-F1
#
_cell.length_a   1.000
_cell.length_b   1.000
_cell.length_c   1.000
_cell.angle_alpha   90.00
_cell.angle_beta   90.00
_cell.angle_gamma   90.00
#
_symmetry.space_group_name_H-M   'P 1'
#
loop_
_entity.id
_entity.type
_entity.pdbx_description
1 polymer ?
#
loop_
_entity_poly.entity_id
_entity_poly.type
_entity_poly.pdbx_seq_one_letter_code
_entity_poly.pdbx_strand_id
1 'polypeptide(L)'
;MRPSETEAKQCELFFEIDGEAIHVAREYESLHQFVLRGISRDFDSTETQTVYVFDEWQARSLTDNIEYIDIGIDDEQRPRGRPQGSKNKQKRFTLDDNHAKRFRRWKSRNPGLELEAFKVFLASGNTALSPEEQKAMWNKYEKEVQKSKK
;
A
#
# COMPACT_ATOMS: atom_id res chain seq x y z
N MET A 1 -0.89 -2.90 23.77
CA MET A 1 -1.07 -1.43 23.75
C MET A 1 0.27 -0.79 23.41
N ARG A 2 0.38 0.03 22.34
CA ARG A 2 1.68 0.56 21.92
C ARG A 2 2.19 1.63 22.90
N PRO A 3 3.46 1.56 23.34
CA PRO A 3 4.06 2.63 24.15
C PRO A 3 4.19 3.92 23.33
N SER A 4 4.23 5.07 24.01
CA SER A 4 4.57 6.33 23.35
C SER A 4 6.05 6.33 22.96
N GLU A 5 6.42 7.13 21.95
CA GLU A 5 7.83 7.23 21.53
C GLU A 5 8.75 7.68 22.67
N THR A 6 8.26 8.58 23.53
CA THR A 6 9.00 9.06 24.70
C THR A 6 9.22 7.97 25.73
N GLU A 7 8.19 7.16 26.00
CA GLU A 7 8.24 6.05 26.94
C GLU A 7 9.16 4.94 26.43
N ALA A 8 9.00 4.55 25.17
CA ALA A 8 9.85 3.54 24.54
C ALA A 8 11.32 3.97 24.61
N LYS A 9 11.63 5.24 24.30
CA LYS A 9 13.01 5.72 24.32
C LYS A 9 13.59 5.80 25.73
N GLN A 10 12.78 6.18 26.72
CA GLN A 10 13.20 6.16 28.12
C GLN A 10 13.50 4.73 28.59
N CYS A 11 12.61 3.77 28.32
CA CYS A 11 12.82 2.38 28.71
C CYS A 11 14.03 1.74 28.01
N GLU A 12 14.27 2.08 26.75
CA GLU A 12 15.47 1.66 26.02
C GLU A 12 16.74 2.22 26.67
N LEU A 13 16.76 3.51 27.05
CA LEU A 13 17.91 4.17 27.69
C LEU A 13 18.19 3.66 29.11
N PHE A 14 17.15 3.37 29.90
CA PHE A 14 17.31 3.00 31.32
C PHE A 14 17.39 1.50 31.58
N PHE A 15 16.76 0.68 30.73
CA PHE A 15 16.60 -0.76 30.96
C PHE A 15 16.99 -1.63 29.78
N GLU A 16 17.44 -1.05 28.66
CA GLU A 16 17.79 -1.77 27.42
C GLU A 16 16.60 -2.59 26.86
N ILE A 17 15.37 -2.17 27.17
CA ILE A 17 14.14 -2.80 26.69
C ILE A 17 13.63 -2.04 25.47
N ASP A 18 13.50 -2.75 24.35
CA ASP A 18 12.94 -2.18 23.11
C ASP A 18 11.43 -1.92 23.21
N GLY A 19 10.94 -0.93 22.46
CA GLY A 19 9.53 -0.57 22.40
C GLY A 19 8.63 -1.72 21.96
N GLU A 20 9.11 -2.60 21.09
CA GLU A 20 8.38 -3.80 20.66
C GLU A 20 8.22 -4.80 21.82
N ALA A 21 9.25 -5.00 22.63
CA ALA A 21 9.18 -5.86 23.81
C ALA A 21 8.15 -5.33 24.83
N ILE A 22 8.10 -4.02 25.03
CA ILE A 22 7.08 -3.37 25.88
C ILE A 22 5.68 -3.59 25.29
N HIS A 23 5.54 -3.45 23.97
CA HIS A 23 4.27 -3.64 23.29
C HIS A 23 3.73 -5.05 23.51
N VAL A 24 4.57 -6.07 23.29
CA VAL A 24 4.24 -7.48 23.46
C VAL A 24 3.90 -7.79 24.92
N ALA A 25 4.71 -7.32 25.87
CA ALA A 25 4.45 -7.53 27.31
C ALA A 25 3.09 -6.96 27.74
N ARG A 26 2.73 -5.76 27.25
CA ARG A 26 1.43 -5.14 27.54
C ARG A 26 0.25 -5.90 26.93
N GLU A 27 0.44 -6.51 25.77
CA GLU A 27 -0.60 -7.34 25.16
C GLU A 27 -0.86 -8.59 25.97
N TYR A 28 0.19 -9.29 26.42
CA TYR A 28 0.04 -10.44 27.31
C TYR A 28 -0.60 -10.06 28.65
N GLU A 29 -0.18 -8.96 29.26
CA GLU A 29 -0.79 -8.47 30.50
C GLU A 29 -2.29 -8.17 30.30
N SER A 30 -2.65 -7.52 29.20
CA SER A 30 -4.04 -7.18 28.88
C SER A 30 -4.89 -8.43 28.68
N LEU A 31 -4.36 -9.44 27.98
CA LEU A 31 -5.02 -10.73 27.79
C LEU A 31 -5.22 -11.44 29.14
N HIS A 32 -4.19 -11.49 29.98
CA HIS A 32 -4.29 -12.10 31.30
C HIS A 32 -5.33 -11.40 32.18
N GLN A 33 -5.34 -10.06 32.19
CA GLN A 33 -6.36 -9.30 32.90
C GLN A 33 -7.78 -9.52 32.34
N PHE A 34 -7.91 -9.74 31.04
CA PHE A 34 -9.19 -10.06 30.41
C PHE A 34 -9.72 -11.41 30.88
N VAL A 35 -8.88 -12.46 30.89
CA VAL A 35 -9.25 -13.80 31.38
C VAL A 35 -9.68 -13.74 32.85
N LEU A 36 -8.88 -13.10 33.71
CA LEU A 36 -9.19 -12.95 35.13
C LEU A 36 -10.49 -12.17 35.41
N ARG A 37 -10.94 -11.32 34.49
CA ARG A 37 -12.21 -10.59 34.61
C ARG A 37 -13.40 -11.36 34.05
N GLY A 38 -13.18 -12.33 33.16
CA GLY A 38 -14.22 -13.06 32.43
C GLY A 38 -14.93 -14.11 33.29
N ILE A 39 -14.18 -14.86 34.10
CA ILE A 39 -14.77 -15.67 35.18
C ILE A 39 -15.16 -14.67 36.28
N SER A 40 -16.44 -14.28 36.28
CA SER A 40 -17.02 -13.19 37.08
C SER A 40 -16.66 -13.27 38.57
N ARG A 41 -15.51 -12.73 38.99
CA ARG A 41 -15.09 -12.50 40.40
C ARG A 41 -15.25 -13.67 41.39
N ASP A 42 -15.65 -14.83 40.92
CA ASP A 42 -15.90 -16.04 41.68
C ASP A 42 -14.70 -16.94 41.47
N PHE A 43 -13.79 -16.85 42.42
CA PHE A 43 -12.53 -17.58 42.40
C PHE A 43 -12.74 -19.10 42.43
N ASP A 44 -13.90 -19.56 42.92
CA ASP A 44 -14.24 -20.97 43.08
C ASP A 44 -15.08 -21.51 41.90
N SER A 45 -15.31 -20.71 40.85
CA SER A 45 -16.08 -21.14 39.69
C SER A 45 -15.37 -22.27 38.93
N THR A 46 -16.11 -23.34 38.65
CA THR A 46 -15.66 -24.47 37.82
C THR A 46 -16.03 -24.30 36.35
N GLU A 47 -16.60 -23.15 35.96
CA GLU A 47 -16.99 -22.90 34.57
C GLU A 47 -15.76 -22.74 33.67
N THR A 48 -15.78 -23.41 32.52
CA THR A 48 -14.69 -23.32 31.54
C THR A 48 -14.90 -22.08 30.66
N GLN A 49 -13.95 -21.14 30.69
CA GLN A 49 -13.94 -19.98 29.80
C GLN A 49 -13.13 -20.28 28.53
N THR A 50 -13.77 -20.18 27.37
CA THR A 50 -13.09 -20.30 26.06
C THR A 50 -12.63 -18.92 25.58
N VAL A 51 -11.35 -18.79 25.26
CA VAL A 51 -10.74 -17.53 24.78
C VAL A 51 -10.16 -17.76 23.39
N TYR A 52 -10.63 -16.98 22.41
CA TYR A 52 -10.14 -17.05 21.03
C TYR A 52 -9.00 -16.06 20.83
N VAL A 53 -7.90 -16.57 20.27
CA VAL A 53 -6.64 -15.84 20.12
C VAL A 53 -6.10 -16.10 18.71
N PHE A 54 -5.46 -15.09 18.09
CA PHE A 54 -4.96 -15.19 16.72
C PHE A 54 -3.55 -15.79 16.61
N ASP A 55 -2.72 -15.64 17.66
CA ASP A 55 -1.33 -16.09 17.66
C ASP A 55 -1.13 -17.25 18.65
N GLU A 56 -0.27 -18.20 18.26
CA GLU A 56 0.07 -19.37 19.07
C GLU A 56 0.78 -18.99 20.37
N TRP A 57 1.68 -18.00 20.31
CA TRP A 57 2.42 -17.55 21.49
C TRP A 57 1.50 -16.94 22.54
N GLN A 58 0.48 -16.21 22.11
CA GLN A 58 -0.56 -15.68 23.00
C GLN A 58 -1.36 -16.80 23.65
N ALA A 59 -1.76 -17.84 22.91
CA ALA A 59 -2.45 -19.00 23.49
C ALA A 59 -1.58 -19.73 24.54
N ARG A 60 -0.31 -19.98 24.20
CA ARG A 60 0.68 -20.61 25.10
C ARG A 60 0.97 -19.78 26.35
N SER A 61 0.83 -18.46 26.29
CA SER A 61 0.99 -17.61 27.48
C SER A 61 -0.15 -17.74 28.50
N LEU A 62 -1.31 -18.26 28.08
CA LEU A 62 -2.52 -18.32 28.90
C LEU A 62 -2.80 -19.72 29.46
N THR A 63 -2.57 -20.77 28.67
CA THR A 63 -2.84 -22.15 29.08
C THR A 63 -2.06 -23.18 28.24
N ASP A 64 -1.92 -24.38 28.78
CA ASP A 64 -1.33 -25.53 28.08
C ASP A 64 -2.37 -26.32 27.26
N ASN A 65 -3.67 -26.11 27.48
CA ASN A 65 -4.75 -26.80 26.78
C ASN A 65 -5.25 -25.97 25.58
N ILE A 66 -4.54 -26.05 24.46
CA ILE A 66 -4.75 -25.21 23.27
C ILE A 66 -5.46 -26.00 22.17
N GLU A 67 -6.56 -25.45 21.66
CA GLU A 67 -7.25 -25.94 20.47
C GLU A 67 -6.92 -25.04 19.27
N TYR A 68 -6.47 -25.65 18.16
CA TYR A 68 -6.13 -24.93 16.93
C TYR A 68 -7.33 -24.92 15.99
N ILE A 69 -7.81 -23.73 15.63
CA ILE A 69 -8.89 -23.53 14.68
C ILE A 69 -8.28 -23.05 13.37
N ASP A 70 -8.41 -23.84 12.32
CA ASP A 70 -8.02 -23.42 10.98
C ASP A 70 -9.04 -22.42 10.42
N ILE A 71 -8.61 -21.17 10.23
CA ILE A 71 -9.43 -20.08 9.71
C ILE A 71 -9.42 -20.07 8.16
N GLY A 72 -8.65 -20.96 7.52
CA GLY A 72 -8.52 -21.02 6.06
C GLY A 72 -7.79 -19.80 5.47
N ILE A 73 -6.98 -19.12 6.28
CA ILE A 73 -6.07 -18.07 5.83
C ILE A 73 -4.76 -18.75 5.50
N ASP A 74 -4.67 -19.33 4.31
CA ASP A 74 -3.39 -19.79 3.80
C ASP A 74 -2.47 -18.57 3.64
N ASP A 75 -1.23 -18.69 4.13
CA ASP A 75 -0.10 -17.84 3.77
C ASP A 75 0.24 -18.09 2.28
N GLU A 76 -0.69 -17.79 1.37
CA GLU A 76 -0.36 -17.57 -0.02
C GLU A 76 0.57 -16.35 -0.02
N GLN A 77 1.87 -16.62 0.05
CA GLN A 77 2.94 -15.68 -0.21
C GLN A 77 2.66 -15.03 -1.55
N ARG A 78 1.93 -13.91 -1.52
CA ARG A 78 1.65 -13.13 -2.71
C ARG A 78 3.01 -12.84 -3.33
N PRO A 79 3.23 -13.21 -4.60
CA PRO A 79 4.53 -13.02 -5.22
C PRO A 79 4.92 -11.55 -5.04
N ARG A 80 6.05 -11.32 -4.37
CA ARG A 80 6.62 -9.98 -4.17
C ARG A 80 6.82 -9.37 -5.55
N GLY A 81 5.98 -8.39 -5.88
CA GLY A 81 5.92 -7.82 -7.22
C GLY A 81 4.93 -6.68 -7.33
N ARG A 82 5.01 -5.96 -8.45
CA ARG A 82 4.11 -4.84 -8.76
C ARG A 82 2.66 -5.33 -8.66
N PRO A 83 1.75 -4.59 -7.97
CA PRO A 83 0.34 -4.96 -7.93
C PRO A 83 -0.17 -5.16 -9.35
N GLN A 84 -0.84 -6.30 -9.56
CA GLN A 84 -1.45 -6.64 -10.84
C GLN A 84 -2.39 -5.49 -11.20
N GLY A 85 -2.06 -4.78 -12.30
CA GLY A 85 -2.70 -3.52 -12.66
C GLY A 85 -4.22 -3.61 -12.61
N SER A 86 -4.86 -2.52 -12.17
CA SER A 86 -6.31 -2.49 -11.96
C SER A 86 -7.09 -3.02 -13.18
N LYS A 87 -8.06 -3.90 -12.93
CA LYS A 87 -8.96 -4.47 -13.95
C LYS A 87 -9.98 -3.46 -14.50
N ASN A 88 -9.84 -2.15 -14.22
CA ASN A 88 -10.71 -1.11 -14.76
C ASN A 88 -10.42 -0.94 -16.27
N LYS A 89 -11.06 -1.81 -17.06
CA LYS A 89 -10.97 -1.91 -18.52
C LYS A 89 -11.79 -0.84 -19.26
N GLN A 90 -12.02 0.33 -18.69
CA GLN A 90 -12.25 1.50 -19.54
C GLN A 90 -10.89 1.94 -20.06
N LYS A 91 -10.44 1.26 -21.12
CA LYS A 91 -9.17 1.54 -21.79
C LYS A 91 -9.24 2.98 -22.29
N ARG A 92 -8.71 3.92 -21.50
CA ARG A 92 -8.55 5.31 -21.92
C ARG A 92 -7.91 5.29 -23.29
N PHE A 93 -8.43 6.09 -24.22
CA PHE A 93 -7.88 6.22 -25.56
C PHE A 93 -6.35 6.37 -25.49
N THR A 94 -5.64 5.38 -26.04
CA THR A 94 -4.17 5.39 -26.11
C THR A 94 -3.80 5.72 -27.53
N LEU A 95 -3.08 6.83 -27.71
CA LEU A 95 -2.47 7.21 -28.98
C LEU A 95 -1.62 6.04 -29.50
N ASP A 96 -1.70 5.75 -30.80
CA ASP A 96 -0.88 4.73 -31.45
C ASP A 96 0.63 4.95 -31.19
N ASP A 97 1.37 3.85 -31.09
CA ASP A 97 2.78 3.88 -30.73
C ASP A 97 3.63 4.60 -31.79
N ASN A 98 3.23 4.58 -33.06
CA ASN A 98 3.96 5.31 -34.11
C ASN A 98 3.81 6.82 -33.97
N HIS A 99 2.59 7.31 -33.73
CA HIS A 99 2.36 8.74 -33.49
C HIS A 99 3.03 9.20 -32.19
N ALA A 100 3.02 8.35 -31.15
CA ALA A 100 3.72 8.62 -29.91
C ALA A 100 5.25 8.70 -30.08
N LYS A 101 5.84 7.84 -30.91
CA LYS A 101 7.28 7.90 -31.25
C LYS A 101 7.59 9.15 -32.07
N ARG A 102 6.72 9.51 -33.03
CA ARG A 102 6.85 10.71 -33.85
C ARG A 102 6.86 11.99 -32.99
N PHE A 103 5.97 12.11 -32.00
CA PHE A 103 6.00 13.21 -31.04
C PHE A 103 7.31 13.27 -30.25
N ARG A 104 7.80 12.13 -29.74
CA ARG A 104 9.07 12.07 -28.99
C ARG A 104 10.25 12.57 -29.82
N ARG A 105 10.32 12.19 -31.11
CA ARG A 105 11.36 12.66 -32.05
C ARG A 105 11.25 14.15 -32.35
N TRP A 106 10.03 14.67 -32.50
CA TRP A 106 9.82 16.10 -32.69
C TRP A 106 10.25 16.89 -31.45
N LYS A 107 9.87 16.43 -30.25
CA LYS A 107 10.24 17.05 -28.98
C LYS A 107 11.76 17.15 -28.82
N SER A 108 12.51 16.08 -29.12
CA SER A 108 13.97 16.10 -29.02
C SER A 108 14.64 17.10 -29.96
N ARG A 109 13.97 17.46 -31.07
CA ARG A 109 14.46 18.45 -32.05
C ARG A 109 13.99 19.88 -31.76
N ASN A 110 12.99 20.04 -30.90
CA ASN A 110 12.36 21.33 -30.59
C ASN A 110 12.33 21.54 -29.06
N PRO A 111 13.49 21.81 -28.43
CA PRO A 111 13.58 21.96 -26.98
C PRO A 111 12.78 23.16 -26.45
N GLY A 112 12.59 24.20 -27.28
CA GLY A 112 11.80 25.39 -26.93
C GLY A 112 10.28 25.16 -26.90
N LEU A 113 9.80 24.00 -27.39
CA LEU A 113 8.37 23.63 -27.40
C LEU A 113 7.48 24.76 -27.95
N GLU A 114 7.86 25.37 -29.07
CA GLU A 114 7.10 26.46 -29.66
C GLU A 114 5.76 25.98 -30.25
N LEU A 115 4.71 26.78 -30.02
CA LEU A 115 3.34 26.44 -30.40
C LEU A 115 3.16 26.42 -31.93
N GLU A 116 3.82 27.33 -32.64
CA GLU A 116 3.78 27.39 -34.11
C GLU A 116 4.47 26.16 -34.73
N ALA A 117 5.65 25.80 -34.22
CA ALA A 117 6.37 24.60 -34.62
C ALA A 117 5.54 23.33 -34.36
N PHE A 118 4.75 23.28 -33.29
CA PHE A 118 3.87 22.14 -33.02
C PHE A 118 2.67 22.07 -33.99
N LYS A 119 2.06 23.20 -34.36
CA LYS A 119 0.98 23.23 -35.35
C LYS A 119 1.45 22.71 -36.71
N VAL A 120 2.64 23.14 -37.14
CA VAL A 120 3.29 22.62 -38.36
C VAL A 120 3.60 21.13 -38.23
N PHE A 121 4.03 20.68 -37.04
CA PHE A 121 4.26 19.28 -36.75
C PHE A 121 2.98 18.43 -36.86
N LEU A 122 1.84 18.90 -36.37
CA LEU A 122 0.57 18.18 -36.52
C LEU A 122 0.17 18.03 -38.00
N ALA A 123 0.37 19.08 -38.80
CA ALA A 123 0.03 19.10 -40.22
C ALA A 123 1.00 18.27 -41.11
N SER A 124 2.25 18.07 -40.69
CA SER A 124 3.32 17.41 -41.48
C SER A 124 3.27 15.86 -41.49
N GLY A 125 2.13 15.25 -41.19
CA GLY A 125 2.00 13.79 -41.12
C GLY A 125 1.62 13.14 -42.44
N ASN A 126 2.29 12.04 -42.83
CA ASN A 126 1.88 11.20 -43.97
C ASN A 126 0.51 10.51 -43.77
N THR A 127 0.03 10.42 -42.53
CA THR A 127 -1.30 9.89 -42.18
C THR A 127 -2.07 10.99 -41.46
N ALA A 128 -3.26 11.32 -41.95
CA ALA A 128 -4.15 12.25 -41.28
C ALA A 128 -4.51 11.68 -39.89
N LEU A 129 -4.24 12.45 -38.83
CA LEU A 129 -4.61 12.06 -37.47
C LEU A 129 -6.12 12.22 -37.29
N SER A 130 -6.76 11.23 -36.69
CA SER A 130 -8.16 11.33 -36.24
C SER A 130 -8.29 12.48 -35.21
N PRO A 131 -9.48 13.12 -35.09
CA PRO A 131 -9.71 14.15 -34.08
C PRO A 131 -9.33 13.73 -32.64
N GLU A 132 -9.53 12.46 -32.29
CA GLU A 132 -9.13 11.92 -30.99
C GLU A 132 -7.61 11.85 -30.80
N GLU A 133 -6.88 11.48 -31.86
CA GLU A 133 -5.42 11.41 -31.87
C GLU A 133 -4.81 12.81 -31.80
N GLN A 134 -5.40 13.79 -32.49
CA GLN A 134 -4.99 15.20 -32.41
C GLN A 134 -5.15 15.74 -30.99
N LYS A 135 -6.30 15.47 -30.35
CA LYS A 135 -6.55 15.85 -28.95
C LYS A 135 -5.56 15.17 -28.00
N ALA A 136 -5.25 13.90 -28.20
CA ALA A 136 -4.27 13.17 -27.40
C ALA A 136 -2.83 13.71 -27.60
N MET A 137 -2.46 14.10 -28.82
CA MET A 137 -1.19 14.77 -29.12
C MET A 137 -1.10 16.13 -28.43
N TRP A 138 -2.20 16.89 -28.40
CA TRP A 138 -2.26 18.19 -27.75
C TRP A 138 -2.09 18.08 -26.23
N ASN A 139 -2.79 17.13 -25.60
CA ASN A 139 -2.61 16.82 -24.18
C ASN A 139 -1.18 16.42 -23.82
N LYS A 140 -0.46 15.72 -24.73
CA LYS A 140 0.95 15.38 -24.52
C LYS A 140 1.85 16.62 -24.62
N TYR A 141 1.61 17.48 -25.60
CA TYR A 141 2.33 18.74 -25.76
C TYR A 141 2.16 19.64 -24.52
N GLU A 142 0.93 19.89 -24.07
CA GLU A 142 0.66 20.72 -22.89
C GLU A 142 1.36 20.21 -21.63
N LYS A 143 1.36 18.88 -21.41
CA LYS A 143 2.07 18.27 -20.28
C LYS A 143 3.58 18.52 -20.34
N GLU A 144 4.18 18.47 -21.52
CA GLU A 144 5.61 18.73 -21.67
C GLU A 144 5.95 20.21 -21.52
N VAL A 145 5.09 21.12 -21.97
CA VAL A 145 5.21 22.57 -21.72
C VAL A 145 5.08 22.89 -20.23
N GLN A 146 4.16 22.24 -19.52
CA GLN A 146 4.03 22.41 -18.07
C GLN A 146 5.26 21.91 -17.31
N LYS A 147 5.87 20.80 -17.76
CA LYS A 147 7.11 20.28 -17.16
C LYS A 147 8.30 21.20 -17.41
N SER A 148 8.38 21.87 -18.57
CA SER A 148 9.49 22.79 -18.86
C SER A 148 9.38 24.13 -18.12
N LYS A 149 8.21 24.46 -17.57
CA LYS A 149 7.97 25.65 -16.74
C LYS A 149 8.18 25.42 -15.25
N LYS A 150 8.32 24.16 -14.81
CA LYS A 150 8.70 23.80 -13.44
C LYS A 150 10.21 23.65 -13.36
#